data_AF-A0A3Q1EZ19-F1
#
_entry.id   AF-A0A3Q1EZ19-F1
#
_cell.length_a   1.000
_cell.length_b   1.000
_cell.length_c   1.000
_cell.angle_alpha   90.00
_cell.angle_beta   90.00
_cell.angle_gamma   90.00
#
_symmetry.space_group_name_H-M   'P 1'
#
loop_
_entity.id
_entity.type
_entity.pdbx_description
1 polymer ?
#
loop_
_entity_poly.entity_id
_entity_poly.type
_entity_poly.pdbx_seq_one_letter_code
_entity_poly.pdbx_strand_id
1 'polypeptide(L)'
;MMRAERAVATVKGLWKGGGDKARVLQAYSATPLESGYSPARLLMGRNIRSDIPQVPAALCPRWPSIKKFRKMERRAKENQQRQEVWHPKTEGILGLLPSPVHCVVFQGCSTPVASG
;
A
#
# COMPACT_ATOMS: atom_id res chain seq x y z
N MET A 1 11.23 8.81 -3.27
CA MET A 1 10.70 8.58 -4.64
C MET A 1 9.35 9.25 -4.85
N MET A 2 9.07 9.66 -6.08
CA MET A 2 7.76 10.13 -6.53
C MET A 2 6.85 8.94 -6.88
N ARG A 3 5.52 9.06 -6.71
CA ARG A 3 4.58 7.95 -6.98
C ARG A 3 4.68 7.36 -8.40
N ALA A 4 5.01 8.19 -9.38
CA ALA A 4 5.20 7.75 -10.76
C ALA A 4 6.34 6.73 -10.90
N GLU A 5 7.47 6.96 -10.22
CA GLU A 5 8.63 6.06 -10.25
C GLU A 5 8.28 4.70 -9.62
N ARG A 6 7.60 4.73 -8.47
CA ARG A 6 7.13 3.51 -7.78
C ARG A 6 6.13 2.73 -8.63
N ALA A 7 5.21 3.42 -9.31
CA ALA A 7 4.25 2.80 -10.23
C ALA A 7 4.95 2.04 -11.36
N VAL A 8 5.96 2.66 -11.99
CA VAL A 8 6.74 2.02 -13.06
C VAL A 8 7.50 0.81 -12.54
N ALA A 9 8.08 0.90 -11.34
CA ALA A 9 8.76 -0.23 -10.71
C ALA A 9 7.81 -1.41 -10.46
N THR A 10 6.60 -1.14 -9.96
CA THR A 10 5.56 -2.17 -9.75
C THR A 10 5.16 -2.84 -11.06
N VAL A 11 4.84 -2.05 -12.10
CA VAL A 11 4.44 -2.59 -13.42
C VAL A 11 5.58 -3.42 -14.02
N LYS A 12 6.82 -2.94 -13.93
CA LYS A 12 8.00 -3.68 -14.40
C LYS A 12 8.18 -5.00 -13.65
N GLY A 13 7.90 -5.04 -12.35
CA GLY A 13 7.88 -6.26 -11.56
C GLY A 13 6.81 -7.24 -12.05
N LEU A 14 5.59 -6.78 -12.26
CA LEU A 14 4.48 -7.60 -12.75
C LEU A 14 4.74 -8.16 -14.16
N TRP A 15 5.41 -7.41 -15.03
CA TRP A 15 5.77 -7.88 -16.38
C TRP A 15 6.84 -8.96 -16.39
N LYS A 16 7.71 -9.03 -15.38
CA LYS A 16 8.69 -10.12 -15.27
C LYS A 16 8.03 -11.48 -15.02
N GLY A 17 6.79 -11.49 -14.50
CA GLY A 17 6.03 -12.71 -14.23
C GLY A 17 5.44 -13.41 -15.46
N GLY A 18 5.67 -12.92 -16.68
CA GLY A 18 5.33 -13.63 -17.92
C GLY A 18 3.86 -13.63 -18.35
N GLY A 19 2.99 -12.85 -17.71
CA GLY A 19 1.56 -12.76 -18.07
C GLY A 19 1.23 -11.75 -19.17
N ASP A 20 -0.05 -11.73 -19.58
CA ASP A 20 -0.59 -10.77 -20.55
C ASP A 20 -0.41 -9.33 -20.06
N LYS A 21 0.44 -8.54 -20.75
CA LYS A 21 0.77 -7.17 -20.34
C LYS A 21 -0.47 -6.28 -20.19
N ALA A 22 -1.45 -6.45 -21.08
CA ALA A 22 -2.70 -5.70 -21.05
C ALA A 22 -3.52 -5.99 -19.79
N ARG A 23 -3.65 -7.27 -19.41
CA ARG A 23 -4.36 -7.67 -18.18
C ARG A 23 -3.64 -7.15 -16.94
N VAL A 24 -2.32 -7.22 -16.91
CA VAL A 24 -1.50 -6.68 -15.82
C VAL A 24 -1.71 -5.18 -15.64
N LEU A 25 -1.73 -4.40 -16.73
CA LEU A 25 -1.98 -2.97 -16.66
C LEU A 25 -3.42 -2.66 -16.21
N GLN A 26 -4.39 -3.46 -16.66
CA GLN A 26 -5.79 -3.32 -16.25
C GLN A 26 -5.97 -3.59 -14.76
N ALA A 27 -5.39 -4.68 -14.27
CA ALA A 27 -5.37 -5.04 -12.86
C ALA A 27 -4.70 -3.94 -12.03
N TYR A 28 -3.49 -3.50 -12.41
CA TYR A 28 -2.80 -2.40 -11.73
C TYR A 28 -3.65 -1.12 -11.67
N SER A 29 -4.32 -0.79 -12.78
CA SER A 29 -5.19 0.39 -12.86
C SER A 29 -6.39 0.29 -11.91
N ALA A 30 -6.88 -0.91 -11.61
CA ALA A 30 -7.99 -1.16 -10.71
C ALA A 30 -7.59 -1.43 -9.26
N THR A 31 -6.32 -1.76 -8.99
CA THR A 31 -5.81 -2.02 -7.63
C THR A 31 -5.66 -0.72 -6.82
N PRO A 32 -6.22 -0.66 -5.59
CA PRO A 32 -5.96 0.46 -4.70
C PRO A 32 -4.50 0.44 -4.22
N LEU A 33 -3.86 1.61 -4.25
CA LEU A 33 -2.53 1.79 -3.68
C LEU A 33 -2.62 2.04 -2.17
N GLU A 34 -1.50 2.24 -1.48
CA GLU A 34 -1.44 2.60 -0.05
C GLU A 34 -2.26 3.85 0.33
N SER A 35 -2.64 4.68 -0.65
CA SER A 35 -3.57 5.81 -0.44
C SER A 35 -5.05 5.44 -0.40
N GLY A 36 -5.40 4.18 -0.66
CA GLY A 36 -6.77 3.70 -0.82
C GLY A 36 -7.41 4.05 -2.17
N TYR A 37 -6.72 4.78 -3.05
CA TYR A 37 -7.18 5.10 -4.39
C TYR A 37 -6.41 4.30 -5.44
N SER A 38 -7.13 3.81 -6.44
CA SER A 38 -6.53 3.16 -7.61
C SER A 38 -6.09 4.19 -8.65
N PRO A 39 -5.13 3.87 -9.54
CA PRO A 39 -4.72 4.76 -10.61
C PRO A 39 -5.89 5.22 -11.50
N ALA A 40 -6.78 4.30 -11.88
CA ALA A 40 -7.96 4.64 -12.67
C ALA A 40 -8.88 5.63 -11.95
N ARG A 41 -9.05 5.48 -10.64
CA ARG A 41 -9.91 6.36 -9.84
C ARG A 41 -9.33 7.77 -9.70
N LEU A 42 -8.01 7.89 -9.69
CA LEU A 42 -7.33 9.19 -9.67
C LEU A 42 -7.43 9.91 -11.02
N LEU A 43 -7.39 9.18 -12.14
CA LEU A 43 -7.43 9.74 -13.50
C LEU A 43 -8.85 9.97 -14.01
N MET A 44 -9.79 9.07 -13.71
CA MET A 44 -11.14 9.02 -14.29
C MET A 44 -12.26 9.14 -13.25
N GLY A 45 -11.94 9.24 -11.96
CA GLY A 45 -12.94 9.29 -10.88
C GLY A 45 -13.68 7.97 -10.65
N ARG A 46 -13.38 6.90 -11.37
CA ARG A 46 -14.01 5.58 -11.24
C ARG A 46 -13.00 4.45 -11.36
N ASN A 47 -13.38 3.26 -10.89
CA ASN A 47 -12.63 2.05 -11.17
C ASN A 47 -13.00 1.47 -12.54
N ILE A 48 -12.05 0.79 -13.19
CA ILE A 48 -12.29 0.02 -14.42
C ILE A 48 -12.73 -1.38 -14.02
N ARG A 49 -13.63 -1.99 -14.81
CA ARG A 49 -13.95 -3.41 -14.66
C ARG A 49 -12.68 -4.25 -14.90
N SER A 50 -12.34 -5.07 -13.94
CA SER A 50 -11.17 -5.96 -13.98
C SER A 50 -11.56 -7.33 -13.42
N ASP A 51 -10.61 -8.27 -13.51
CA ASP A 51 -10.63 -9.60 -12.90
C ASP A 51 -10.66 -9.57 -11.37
N ILE A 52 -10.23 -8.46 -10.76
CA ILE A 52 -10.25 -8.26 -9.32
C ILE A 52 -11.68 -7.99 -8.84
N PRO A 53 -12.17 -8.72 -7.82
CA PRO A 53 -13.48 -8.49 -7.26
C PRO A 53 -13.58 -7.07 -6.68
N GLN A 54 -14.61 -6.34 -7.09
CA GLN A 54 -14.80 -4.94 -6.72
C GLN A 54 -16.27 -4.64 -6.47
N VAL A 55 -16.52 -3.73 -5.53
CA VAL A 55 -17.87 -3.27 -5.22
C VAL A 55 -18.44 -2.52 -6.42
N PRO A 56 -19.67 -2.82 -6.89
CA PRO A 56 -20.26 -2.19 -8.07
C PRO A 56 -20.35 -0.67 -7.94
N ALA A 57 -20.54 -0.14 -6.72
CA ALA A 57 -20.52 1.30 -6.46
C ALA A 57 -19.17 1.99 -6.80
N ALA A 58 -18.07 1.25 -6.85
CA ALA A 58 -16.76 1.78 -7.24
C ALA A 58 -16.61 1.97 -8.77
N LEU A 59 -17.48 1.34 -9.57
CA LEU A 59 -17.53 1.51 -11.03
C LEU A 59 -18.21 2.84 -11.41
N CYS A 60 -19.02 3.41 -10.51
CA CYS A 60 -19.65 4.70 -10.71
C CYS A 60 -18.64 5.84 -10.51
N PRO A 61 -18.66 6.87 -11.38
CA PRO A 61 -17.73 8.00 -11.27
C PRO A 61 -18.03 8.83 -10.01
N ARG A 62 -17.03 8.89 -9.13
CA ARG A 62 -16.98 9.74 -7.94
C ARG A 62 -15.56 10.26 -7.75
N TRP A 63 -15.38 11.57 -7.97
CA TRP A 63 -14.08 12.21 -7.84
C TRP A 63 -13.56 12.20 -6.40
N PRO A 64 -12.30 11.75 -6.18
CA PRO A 64 -11.67 11.84 -4.87
C PRO A 64 -11.28 13.29 -4.53
N SER A 65 -11.24 13.61 -3.24
CA SER A 65 -10.80 14.94 -2.79
C SER A 65 -9.30 15.10 -3.00
N ILE A 66 -8.92 15.87 -4.02
CA ILE A 66 -7.52 16.13 -4.40
C ILE A 66 -6.71 16.73 -3.23
N LYS A 67 -7.32 17.62 -2.44
CA LYS A 67 -6.68 18.21 -1.26
C LYS A 67 -6.27 17.15 -0.24
N LYS A 68 -7.18 16.21 0.07
CA LYS A 68 -6.90 15.09 1.00
C LYS A 68 -5.82 14.18 0.43
N PHE A 69 -5.91 13.84 -0.85
CA PHE A 69 -4.92 13.01 -1.54
C PHE A 69 -3.51 13.61 -1.48
N ARG A 70 -3.35 14.89 -1.82
CA ARG A 70 -2.05 15.59 -1.76
C ARG A 70 -1.48 15.65 -0.34
N LYS A 71 -2.33 15.80 0.68
CA LYS A 71 -1.92 15.78 2.09
C LYS A 71 -1.38 14.40 2.50
N MET A 72 -2.06 13.33 2.10
CA MET A 72 -1.59 11.97 2.36
C MET A 72 -0.27 11.67 1.64
N GLU A 73 -0.14 12.13 0.39
CA GLU A 73 1.11 11.98 -0.37
C GLU A 73 2.30 12.66 0.28
N ARG A 74 2.09 13.89 0.77
CA ARG A 74 3.13 14.62 1.47
C ARG A 74 3.60 13.86 2.72
N ARG A 75 2.65 13.39 3.52
CA ARG A 75 2.94 12.57 4.72
C ARG A 75 3.66 11.28 4.38
N ALA A 76 3.27 10.60 3.30
CA ALA A 76 3.94 9.37 2.86
C ALA A 76 5.39 9.65 2.45
N LYS A 77 5.64 10.75 1.74
CA LYS A 77 7.00 11.17 1.37
C LYS A 77 7.85 11.56 2.60
N GLU A 78 7.27 12.31 3.54
CA GLU A 78 7.93 12.68 4.80
C GLU A 78 8.27 11.44 5.62
N ASN A 79 7.33 10.49 5.76
CA ASN A 79 7.56 9.23 6.47
C ASN A 79 8.65 8.38 5.82
N GLN A 80 8.64 8.27 4.49
CA GLN A 80 9.68 7.55 3.74
C GLN A 80 11.06 8.15 4.00
N GLN A 81 11.20 9.48 3.93
CA GLN A 81 12.45 10.17 4.25
C GLN A 81 12.87 9.93 5.70
N ARG A 82 11.91 9.97 6.63
CA ARG A 82 12.17 9.73 8.06
C ARG A 82 12.64 8.29 8.33
N GLN A 83 12.09 7.31 7.62
CA GLN A 83 12.51 5.91 7.68
C GLN A 83 13.90 5.72 7.07
N GLU A 84 14.20 6.36 5.94
CA GLU A 84 15.54 6.35 5.32
C GLU A 84 16.61 6.94 6.25
N VAL A 85 16.27 8.00 7.00
CA VAL A 85 17.16 8.57 8.03
C VAL A 85 17.33 7.65 9.23
N TRP A 86 16.26 6.99 9.69
CA TRP A 86 16.30 6.07 10.83
C TRP A 86 16.98 4.73 10.52
N HIS A 87 16.91 4.29 9.26
CA HIS A 87 17.58 3.10 8.76
C HIS A 87 18.68 3.52 7.78
N PRO A 88 19.82 4.03 8.27
CA PRO A 88 20.97 4.25 7.40
C PRO A 88 21.29 2.92 6.73
N LYS A 89 21.39 2.94 5.40
CA LYS A 89 21.61 1.75 4.60
C LYS A 89 22.95 1.12 5.03
N THR A 90 22.89 0.12 5.89
CA THR A 90 24.05 -0.67 6.28
C THR A 90 24.44 -1.52 5.07
N GLU A 91 25.34 -0.98 4.26
CA GLU A 91 26.02 -1.71 3.21
C GLU A 91 26.91 -2.77 3.88
N GLY A 92 26.37 -3.98 4.03
CA GLY A 92 27.14 -5.19 4.31
C GLY A 92 27.27 -5.59 5.79
N ILE A 93 27.12 -6.89 6.00
CA ILE A 93 27.53 -7.71 7.15
C ILE A 93 26.42 -8.03 8.17
N LEU A 94 26.16 -9.34 8.24
CA LEU A 94 25.42 -10.15 9.22
C LEU A 94 23.89 -10.15 9.15
N GLY A 95 23.37 -11.36 8.91
CA GLY A 95 21.94 -11.67 8.86
C GLY A 95 21.27 -11.78 10.22
N LEU A 96 19.96 -12.04 10.16
CA LEU A 96 19.10 -12.50 11.24
C LEU A 96 19.07 -11.58 12.47
N LEU A 97 18.31 -10.48 12.38
CA LEU A 97 17.50 -10.04 13.53
C LEU A 97 16.15 -9.49 13.03
N PRO A 98 15.01 -9.98 13.57
CA PRO A 98 13.71 -9.44 13.26
C PRO A 98 13.61 -7.99 13.78
N SER A 99 13.03 -7.12 12.95
CA SER A 99 12.73 -5.74 13.30
C SER A 99 11.80 -5.65 14.54
N PRO A 100 11.84 -4.56 15.32
CA PRO A 100 11.14 -4.42 16.59
C PRO A 100 9.63 -4.14 16.44
N VAL A 101 8.99 -4.65 15.39
CA VAL A 101 7.54 -4.52 15.16
C VAL A 101 6.80 -5.80 15.55
N HIS A 102 6.95 -6.22 16.80
CA HIS A 102 5.97 -7.01 17.55
C HIS A 102 6.19 -6.59 19.01
N CYS A 103 5.22 -6.07 19.75
CA CYS A 103 3.98 -6.75 20.05
C CYS A 103 2.81 -5.77 20.13
N VAL A 104 1.80 -6.02 19.30
CA VAL A 104 0.43 -5.66 19.61
C VAL A 104 0.06 -6.40 20.90
N VAL A 105 -0.42 -5.62 21.87
CA VAL A 105 -1.01 -5.98 23.15
C VAL A 105 -1.79 -7.31 23.10
N PHE A 106 -1.33 -8.33 23.83
CA PHE A 106 -2.18 -9.43 24.28
C PHE A 106 -2.43 -9.22 25.76
N GLN A 107 -3.64 -8.77 26.08
CA GLN A 107 -4.07 -8.42 27.43
C GLN A 107 -4.30 -9.70 28.24
N GLY A 108 -3.31 -10.08 29.04
CA GLY A 108 -3.48 -11.07 30.09
C GLY A 108 -4.19 -10.43 31.28
N CYS A 109 -5.53 -10.42 31.28
CA CYS A 109 -6.30 -10.18 32.49
C CYS A 109 -6.29 -11.45 33.34
N SER A 110 -5.48 -11.45 34.40
CA SER A 110 -5.59 -12.38 35.52
C SER A 110 -6.99 -12.31 36.13
N THR A 111 -7.69 -13.44 36.19
CA THR A 111 -8.79 -13.63 37.15
C THR A 111 -8.25 -14.37 38.37
N PRO A 112 -8.51 -13.90 39.60
CA PRO A 112 -8.21 -14.68 40.80
C PRO A 112 -9.19 -15.85 40.93
N VAL A 113 -8.66 -17.05 41.15
CA VAL A 113 -9.43 -18.22 41.58
C VAL A 113 -9.92 -17.97 43.01
N ALA A 114 -11.23 -17.96 43.20
CA ALA A 114 -11.88 -17.87 44.51
C ALA A 114 -12.15 -19.29 45.03
N SER A 115 -11.78 -19.51 46.28
CA SER A 115 -11.99 -20.72 47.07
C SER A 115 -13.46 -21.09 47.23
N GLY A 116 -13.73 -22.39 47.31
CA GLY A 116 -15.00 -23.00 47.72
C GLY A 116 -14.81 -24.49 47.93
#